data_AF-A0A2J4YJD4-F1
#
_entry.id   AF-A0A2J4YJD4-F1
#
_cell.length_a   1.000
_cell.length_b   1.000
_cell.length_c   1.000
_cell.angle_alpha   90.00
_cell.angle_beta   90.00
_cell.angle_gamma   90.00
#
_symmetry.space_group_name_H-M   'P 1'
#
loop_
_entity.id
_entity.type
_entity.pdbx_description
1 polymer ?
#
loop_
_entity_poly.entity_id
_entity_poly.type
_entity_poly.pdbx_seq_one_letter_code
_entity_poly.pdbx_strand_id
1 'polypeptide(L)'
;MVDSVVLKTAPGPWSGWLNGLLGVIIFSGSLPATRLAVLDMDPFLLTFLRASIAGLLAIALLAGFRQKRPRASQLVPLAIVSSGVVIGFPLLTALALRHVTSAHSIVFIGLLPLMTAIFGVLRGGERPRRAFWIFSVIGSLLVVGFALTQNAAASLSG
;
A
#
# COMPACT_ATOMS: atom_id res chain seq x y z
N MET A 1 23.43 33.23 11.21
CA MET A 1 22.20 34.04 11.15
C MET A 1 21.59 33.93 9.76
N VAL A 2 20.95 32.78 9.45
CA VAL A 2 19.77 32.67 8.57
C VAL A 2 19.09 31.37 9.02
N ASP A 3 18.31 31.47 10.09
CA ASP A 3 17.34 30.45 10.44
C ASP A 3 16.29 30.45 9.33
N SER A 4 16.49 29.59 8.33
CA SER A 4 15.41 29.16 7.45
C SER A 4 14.53 28.22 8.29
N VAL A 5 13.80 28.84 9.22
CA VAL A 5 12.56 28.30 9.76
C VAL A 5 11.67 28.11 8.55
N VAL A 6 11.75 26.91 7.98
CA VAL A 6 10.69 26.34 7.15
C VAL A 6 9.44 26.49 8.00
N LEU A 7 8.64 27.51 7.69
CA LEU A 7 7.28 27.65 8.19
C LEU A 7 6.56 26.39 7.72
N LYS A 8 6.63 25.35 8.54
CA LYS A 8 5.86 24.13 8.37
C LYS A 8 4.44 24.56 8.68
N THR A 9 3.76 25.09 7.67
CA THR A 9 2.33 25.36 7.71
C THR A 9 1.69 24.11 8.29
N ALA A 10 1.09 24.24 9.47
CA ALA A 10 0.37 23.14 10.09
C ALA A 10 -0.60 22.63 9.02
N PRO A 11 -0.54 21.34 8.66
CA PRO A 11 -1.38 20.82 7.60
C PRO A 11 -2.83 21.18 7.90
N GLY A 12 -3.49 21.92 7.00
CA GLY A 12 -4.87 22.32 7.21
C GLY A 12 -5.75 21.10 7.50
N PRO A 13 -6.92 21.25 8.14
CA PRO A 13 -7.79 20.12 8.53
C PRO A 13 -8.17 19.19 7.36
N TRP A 14 -8.07 19.68 6.12
CA TRP A 14 -8.35 18.95 4.88
C TRP A 14 -7.16 18.21 4.27
N SER A 15 -5.93 18.49 4.72
CA SER A 15 -4.71 17.89 4.15
C SER A 15 -4.70 16.36 4.26
N GLY A 16 -5.17 15.81 5.38
CA GLY A 16 -5.31 14.36 5.56
C GLY A 16 -6.30 13.74 4.58
N TRP A 17 -7.42 14.42 4.33
CA TRP A 17 -8.45 13.99 3.37
C TRP A 17 -7.93 14.02 1.94
N LEU A 18 -7.25 15.09 1.54
CA LEU A 18 -6.69 15.23 0.19
C LEU A 18 -5.59 14.20 -0.07
N ASN A 19 -4.66 14.04 0.87
CA ASN A 19 -3.59 13.05 0.76
C ASN A 19 -4.14 11.62 0.71
N GLY A 20 -5.18 11.33 1.52
CA GLY A 20 -5.89 10.06 1.48
C GLY A 20 -6.56 9.80 0.14
N LEU A 21 -7.27 10.79 -0.41
CA LEU A 21 -7.94 10.69 -1.71
C LEU A 21 -6.94 10.48 -2.86
N LEU A 22 -5.83 11.24 -2.88
CA LEU A 22 -4.76 11.04 -3.85
C LEU A 22 -4.19 9.62 -3.78
N GLY A 23 -3.99 9.10 -2.56
CA GLY A 23 -3.62 7.70 -2.35
C GLY A 23 -4.61 6.74 -2.99
N VAL A 24 -5.92 6.88 -2.70
CA VAL A 24 -6.96 6.03 -3.29
C VAL A 24 -6.95 6.08 -4.81
N ILE A 25 -6.84 7.27 -5.41
CA ILE A 25 -6.83 7.43 -6.87
C ILE A 25 -5.62 6.72 -7.49
N ILE A 26 -4.43 6.89 -6.91
CA ILE A 26 -3.19 6.28 -7.43
C ILE A 26 -3.22 4.75 -7.29
N PHE A 27 -3.77 4.22 -6.19
CA PHE A 27 -3.68 2.81 -5.87
C PHE A 27 -4.86 1.96 -6.35
N SER A 28 -6.06 2.52 -6.48
CA SER A 28 -7.30 1.77 -6.76
C SER A 28 -7.24 0.92 -8.04
N GLY A 29 -6.65 1.44 -9.12
CA GLY A 29 -6.49 0.70 -10.38
C GLY A 29 -5.29 -0.26 -10.43
N SER A 30 -4.39 -0.20 -9.44
CA SER A 30 -3.08 -0.87 -9.53
C SER A 30 -3.20 -2.40 -9.50
N LEU A 31 -4.13 -2.94 -8.70
CA LEU A 31 -4.33 -4.38 -8.54
C LEU A 31 -5.06 -5.03 -9.73
N PRO A 32 -6.16 -4.48 -10.25
CA PRO A 32 -6.74 -4.91 -11.53
C PRO A 32 -5.72 -4.87 -12.68
N ALA A 33 -4.94 -3.79 -12.78
CA ALA A 33 -3.91 -3.67 -13.80
C ALA A 33 -2.79 -4.72 -13.63
N THR A 34 -2.37 -5.00 -12.39
CA THR A 34 -1.37 -6.05 -12.11
C THR A 34 -1.90 -7.42 -12.50
N ARG A 35 -3.18 -7.70 -12.21
CA ARG A 35 -3.80 -8.97 -12.60
C ARG A 35 -3.82 -9.15 -14.11
N LEU A 36 -4.23 -8.13 -14.86
CA LEU A 36 -4.21 -8.16 -16.32
C LEU A 36 -2.79 -8.35 -16.86
N ALA A 37 -1.82 -7.60 -16.33
CA ALA A 37 -0.43 -7.70 -16.78
C ALA A 37 0.18 -9.09 -16.55
N VAL A 38 -0.18 -9.79 -15.47
CA VAL A 38 0.34 -11.14 -15.17
C VAL A 38 -0.24 -12.23 -16.08
N LEU A 39 -1.32 -11.94 -16.83
CA LEU A 39 -1.82 -12.84 -17.87
C LEU A 39 -0.84 -12.95 -19.04
N ASP A 40 -0.21 -11.83 -19.41
CA ASP A 40 0.67 -11.73 -20.58
C ASP A 40 2.17 -11.65 -20.21
N MET A 41 2.50 -11.33 -18.95
CA MET A 41 3.87 -11.15 -18.47
C MET A 41 4.19 -12.03 -17.27
N ASP A 42 5.44 -12.49 -17.18
CA ASP A 42 5.93 -13.21 -16.01
C ASP A 42 5.93 -12.31 -14.74
N PRO A 43 5.43 -12.79 -13.59
CA PRO A 43 5.37 -12.06 -12.33
C PRO A 43 6.72 -11.52 -11.84
N PHE A 44 7.82 -12.23 -12.09
CA PHE A 44 9.15 -11.76 -11.69
C PHE A 44 9.58 -10.59 -12.57
N LEU A 45 9.35 -10.68 -13.88
CA LEU A 45 9.63 -9.58 -14.81
C LEU A 45 8.79 -8.34 -14.49
N LEU A 46 7.50 -8.50 -14.22
CA LEU A 46 6.61 -7.39 -13.85
C LEU A 46 7.06 -6.72 -12.54
N THR A 47 7.42 -7.54 -11.53
CA THR A 47 7.92 -7.05 -10.24
C THR A 47 9.25 -6.31 -10.42
N PHE A 48 10.17 -6.87 -11.20
CA PHE A 48 11.45 -6.26 -11.52
C PHE A 48 11.26 -4.91 -12.22
N LEU A 49 10.45 -4.84 -13.28
CA LEU A 49 10.17 -3.59 -14.00
C LEU A 49 9.60 -2.52 -13.07
N ARG A 50 8.62 -2.87 -12.23
CA ARG A 50 8.03 -1.93 -11.26
C ARG A 50 9.09 -1.40 -10.29
N ALA A 51 9.91 -2.29 -9.74
CA ALA A 51 10.98 -1.91 -8.81
C ALA A 51 12.05 -1.05 -9.48
N SER A 52 12.49 -1.39 -10.70
CA SER A 52 13.51 -0.65 -11.45
C SER A 52 13.03 0.74 -11.85
N ILE A 53 11.81 0.88 -12.38
CA ILE A 53 11.24 2.19 -12.76
C ILE A 53 11.09 3.09 -11.52
N ALA A 54 10.51 2.57 -10.44
CA ALA A 54 10.37 3.31 -9.19
C ALA A 54 11.73 3.71 -8.60
N GLY A 55 12.71 2.79 -8.64
CA GLY A 55 14.07 3.02 -8.16
C GLY A 55 14.80 4.10 -8.97
N LEU A 56 14.72 4.07 -10.30
CA LEU A 56 15.33 5.08 -11.18
C LEU A 56 14.72 6.47 -10.95
N LEU A 57 13.38 6.55 -10.85
CA LEU A 57 12.71 7.80 -10.54
C LEU A 57 13.10 8.32 -9.15
N ALA A 58 13.16 7.44 -8.14
CA ALA A 58 13.61 7.82 -6.80
C ALA A 58 15.05 8.35 -6.81
N ILE A 59 15.97 7.69 -7.52
CA ILE A 59 17.37 8.15 -7.66
C ILE A 59 17.42 9.53 -8.34
N ALA A 60 16.68 9.71 -9.43
CA ALA A 60 16.62 10.99 -10.15
C ALA A 60 16.13 12.12 -9.24
N LEU A 61 15.08 11.88 -8.46
CA LEU A 61 14.55 12.85 -7.49
C LEU A 61 15.54 13.12 -6.35
N LEU A 62 16.14 12.09 -5.76
CA LEU A 62 17.11 12.25 -4.67
C LEU A 62 18.36 13.02 -5.13
N ALA A 63 18.83 12.75 -6.35
CA ALA A 63 19.95 13.47 -6.97
C ALA A 63 19.57 14.93 -7.29
N GLY A 64 18.40 15.16 -7.90
CA GLY A 64 17.89 16.48 -8.23
C GLY A 64 17.66 17.37 -7.01
N PHE A 65 17.10 16.81 -5.93
CA PHE A 65 16.88 17.52 -4.66
C PHE A 65 18.05 17.45 -3.68
N ARG A 66 19.19 16.86 -4.08
CA ARG A 66 20.42 16.73 -3.28
C ARG A 66 20.17 16.26 -1.84
N GLN A 67 19.34 15.24 -1.68
CA GLN A 67 18.94 14.74 -0.36
C GLN A 67 20.12 14.14 0.40
N LYS A 68 20.13 14.31 1.73
CA LYS A 68 21.19 13.77 2.60
C LYS A 68 21.17 12.24 2.58
N ARG A 69 22.35 11.62 2.53
CA ARG A 69 22.48 10.16 2.60
C ARG A 69 22.00 9.63 3.95
N PRO A 70 21.35 8.44 3.98
CA PRO A 70 20.87 7.83 5.22
C PRO A 70 22.04 7.52 6.16
N ARG A 71 21.80 7.63 7.46
CA ARG A 71 22.79 7.26 8.50
C ARG A 71 22.92 5.74 8.57
N ALA A 72 24.07 5.22 9.00
CA ALA A 72 24.32 3.78 9.10
C ALA A 72 23.26 3.05 9.95
N SER A 73 22.78 3.68 11.02
CA SER A 73 21.70 3.14 11.87
C SER A 73 20.34 3.00 11.17
N GLN A 74 20.13 3.72 10.06
CA GLN A 74 18.90 3.66 9.27
C GLN A 74 18.96 2.60 8.17
N LEU A 75 20.15 2.06 7.86
CA LEU A 75 20.34 1.10 6.78
C LEU A 75 19.63 -0.22 7.06
N VAL A 76 19.69 -0.73 8.29
CA VAL A 76 19.04 -2.01 8.65
C VAL A 76 17.50 -1.89 8.57
N PRO A 77 16.85 -0.89 9.20
CA PRO A 77 15.41 -0.67 9.01
C PRO A 77 15.02 -0.46 7.54
N LEU A 78 15.82 0.30 6.79
CA LEU A 78 15.56 0.57 5.38
C LEU A 78 15.65 -0.70 4.53
N ALA A 79 16.63 -1.57 4.79
CA ALA A 79 16.77 -2.85 4.10
C ALA A 79 15.57 -3.77 4.38
N ILE A 80 15.11 -3.84 5.65
CA ILE A 80 13.95 -4.66 6.03
C ILE A 80 12.68 -4.15 5.34
N VAL A 81 12.41 -2.83 5.41
CA VAL A 81 11.21 -2.23 4.82
C VAL A 81 11.23 -2.33 3.29
N SER A 82 12.35 -2.02 2.64
CA SER A 82 12.47 -2.12 1.18
C SER A 82 12.33 -3.56 0.70
N SER A 83 12.94 -4.54 1.37
CA SER A 83 12.77 -5.96 1.02
C SER A 83 11.31 -6.40 1.10
N GLY A 84 10.59 -6.00 2.16
CA GLY A 84 9.18 -6.33 2.34
C GLY A 84 8.26 -5.63 1.33
N VAL A 85 8.45 -4.33 1.11
CA VAL A 85 7.51 -3.50 0.32
C VAL A 85 7.79 -3.56 -1.19
N VAL A 86 9.06 -3.66 -1.59
CA VAL A 86 9.46 -3.63 -3.01
C VAL A 86 9.47 -5.04 -3.61
N ILE A 87 9.93 -6.04 -2.85
CA ILE A 87 10.09 -7.41 -3.36
C ILE A 87 8.95 -8.28 -2.82
N GLY A 88 8.84 -8.41 -1.49
CA GLY A 88 7.94 -9.36 -0.84
C GLY A 88 6.48 -9.15 -1.22
N PHE A 89 5.92 -7.97 -0.91
CA PHE A 89 4.50 -7.70 -1.11
C PHE A 89 4.07 -7.78 -2.60
N PRO A 90 4.76 -7.14 -3.57
CA PRO A 90 4.34 -7.20 -4.97
C PRO A 90 4.47 -8.60 -5.56
N LEU A 91 5.55 -9.34 -5.25
CA LEU A 91 5.75 -10.69 -5.74
C LEU A 91 4.68 -11.65 -5.17
N LEU A 92 4.47 -11.63 -3.86
CA LEU A 92 3.44 -12.44 -3.20
C LEU A 92 2.05 -12.09 -3.72
N THR A 93 1.77 -10.81 -3.97
CA THR A 93 0.49 -10.36 -4.54
C THR A 93 0.32 -10.85 -5.97
N ALA A 94 1.35 -10.74 -6.82
CA ALA A 94 1.29 -11.24 -8.20
C ALA A 94 1.09 -12.76 -8.25
N LEU A 95 1.76 -13.50 -7.38
CA LEU A 95 1.59 -14.96 -7.24
C LEU A 95 0.19 -15.32 -6.74
N ALA A 96 -0.33 -14.62 -5.73
CA ALA A 96 -1.67 -14.83 -5.22
C ALA A 96 -2.72 -14.55 -6.31
N LEU A 97 -2.57 -13.48 -7.09
CA LEU A 97 -3.51 -13.13 -8.16
C LEU A 97 -3.56 -14.16 -9.31
N ARG A 98 -2.53 -15.00 -9.48
CA ARG A 98 -2.61 -16.15 -10.40
C ARG A 98 -3.54 -17.27 -9.93
N HIS A 99 -3.73 -17.41 -8.62
CA HIS A 99 -4.41 -18.57 -8.02
C HIS A 99 -5.76 -18.20 -7.37
N VAL A 100 -6.01 -16.90 -7.16
CA VAL A 100 -7.15 -16.41 -6.38
C VAL A 100 -8.24 -15.86 -7.30
N THR A 101 -9.48 -16.32 -7.10
CA THR A 101 -10.67 -15.80 -7.80
C THR A 101 -10.95 -14.35 -7.41
N SER A 102 -11.59 -13.56 -8.29
CA SER A 102 -11.80 -12.11 -8.09
C SER A 102 -12.44 -11.73 -6.75
N ALA A 103 -13.31 -12.58 -6.20
CA ALA A 103 -13.98 -12.35 -4.93
C ALA A 103 -13.03 -12.37 -3.72
N HIS A 104 -12.06 -13.29 -3.69
CA HIS A 104 -11.13 -13.44 -2.57
C HIS A 104 -10.06 -12.34 -2.53
N SER A 105 -9.65 -11.81 -3.69
CA SER A 105 -8.66 -10.73 -3.75
C SER A 105 -9.19 -9.43 -3.11
N ILE A 106 -10.48 -9.11 -3.30
CA ILE A 106 -11.11 -7.89 -2.77
C ILE A 106 -11.11 -7.88 -1.24
N VAL A 107 -11.37 -9.04 -0.60
CA VAL A 107 -11.30 -9.18 0.86
C VAL A 107 -9.91 -8.86 1.38
N PHE A 108 -8.88 -9.45 0.75
CA PHE A 108 -7.51 -9.27 1.18
C PHE A 108 -7.07 -7.80 1.12
N ILE A 109 -7.49 -7.11 0.06
CA ILE A 109 -7.19 -5.68 -0.16
C ILE A 109 -7.90 -4.80 0.88
N GLY A 110 -9.18 -5.05 1.15
CA GLY A 110 -9.92 -4.22 2.11
C GLY A 110 -9.60 -4.50 3.57
N LEU A 111 -9.02 -5.65 3.90
CA LEU A 111 -8.53 -5.96 5.24
C LEU A 111 -7.09 -5.47 5.50
N LEU A 112 -6.32 -5.20 4.43
CA LEU A 112 -4.93 -4.75 4.55
C LEU A 112 -4.75 -3.48 5.41
N PRO A 113 -5.62 -2.44 5.33
CA PRO A 113 -5.52 -1.28 6.20
C PRO A 113 -5.71 -1.61 7.68
N LEU A 114 -6.65 -2.52 8.01
CA LEU A 114 -6.86 -2.98 9.38
C LEU A 114 -5.61 -3.73 9.89
N MET A 115 -5.06 -4.65 9.08
CA MET A 115 -3.81 -5.33 9.43
C MET A 115 -2.66 -4.34 9.63
N THR A 116 -2.52 -3.36 8.73
CA THR A 116 -1.48 -2.33 8.83
C THR A 116 -1.60 -1.53 10.14
N ALA A 117 -2.82 -1.19 10.55
CA ALA A 117 -3.06 -0.49 11.81
C ALA A 117 -2.73 -1.35 13.04
N ILE A 118 -3.07 -2.65 13.01
CA ILE A 118 -2.71 -3.59 14.09
C ILE A 118 -1.18 -3.68 14.22
N PHE A 119 -0.47 -3.87 13.12
CA PHE A 119 0.99 -3.90 13.15
C PHE A 119 1.59 -2.54 13.56
N GLY A 120 0.96 -1.42 13.19
CA GLY A 120 1.34 -0.08 13.66
C GLY A 120 1.25 0.06 15.18
N VAL A 121 0.21 -0.51 15.79
CA VAL A 121 0.05 -0.55 17.26
C VAL A 121 1.09 -1.47 17.91
N LEU A 122 1.24 -2.69 17.39
CA LEU A 122 2.13 -3.70 17.97
C LEU A 122 3.61 -3.33 17.86
N ARG A 123 4.03 -2.79 16.71
CA ARG A 123 5.45 -2.51 16.42
C ARG A 123 5.83 -1.06 16.70
N GLY A 124 4.91 -0.11 16.48
CA GLY A 124 5.15 1.32 16.64
C GLY A 124 4.64 1.89 17.97
N GLY A 125 3.86 1.13 18.74
CA GLY A 125 3.22 1.62 19.95
C GLY A 125 2.17 2.71 19.70
N GLU A 126 1.71 2.83 18.45
CA GLU A 126 0.69 3.81 18.09
C GLU A 126 -0.61 3.53 18.84
N ARG A 127 -1.30 4.59 19.29
CA ARG A 127 -2.58 4.48 20.02
C ARG A 127 -3.70 5.17 19.24
N PRO A 128 -4.27 4.51 18.21
CA PRO A 128 -5.38 5.05 17.45
C PRO A 128 -6.59 5.31 18.35
N ARG A 129 -7.35 6.37 18.04
CA ARG A 129 -8.59 6.70 18.74
C ARG A 129 -9.62 5.57 18.61
N ARG A 130 -10.49 5.40 19.61
CA ARG A 130 -11.56 4.38 19.59
C ARG A 130 -12.43 4.43 18.33
N ALA A 131 -12.74 5.64 17.85
CA ALA A 131 -13.49 5.85 16.62
C ALA A 131 -12.82 5.18 15.40
N PHE A 132 -11.48 5.25 15.28
CA PHE A 132 -10.75 4.61 14.19
C PHE A 132 -11.01 3.10 14.14
N TRP A 133 -10.98 2.43 15.30
CA TRP A 133 -11.24 0.99 15.38
C TRP A 133 -12.66 0.64 14.99
N ILE A 134 -13.64 1.40 15.46
CA ILE A 134 -15.05 1.19 15.10
C ILE A 134 -15.23 1.30 13.59
N PHE A 135 -14.76 2.40 12.98
CA PHE A 135 -14.87 2.58 11.54
C PHE A 135 -14.05 1.55 10.74
N SER A 136 -12.87 1.15 11.22
CA SER A 136 -12.05 0.12 10.56
C SER A 136 -12.69 -1.26 10.60
N VAL A 137 -13.33 -1.62 11.73
CA VAL A 137 -14.08 -2.88 11.86
C VAL A 137 -15.32 -2.85 10.98
N ILE A 138 -16.10 -1.78 11.01
CA ILE A 138 -17.29 -1.63 10.14
C ILE A 138 -16.89 -1.70 8.66
N GLY A 139 -15.87 -0.95 8.24
CA GLY A 139 -15.38 -0.98 6.86
C GLY A 139 -14.90 -2.37 6.44
N SER A 140 -14.17 -3.06 7.31
CA SER A 140 -13.71 -4.43 7.08
C SER A 140 -14.89 -5.41 6.93
N LEU A 141 -15.90 -5.32 7.79
CA LEU A 141 -17.11 -6.13 7.71
C LEU A 141 -17.89 -5.88 6.42
N LEU A 142 -17.99 -4.63 5.97
CA LEU A 142 -18.63 -4.30 4.70
C LEU A 142 -17.90 -4.91 3.50
N VAL A 143 -16.56 -4.86 3.48
CA VAL A 143 -15.77 -5.50 2.41
C VAL A 143 -15.95 -7.01 2.42
N VAL A 144 -15.87 -7.65 3.59
CA VAL A 144 -16.08 -9.10 3.73
C VAL A 144 -17.50 -9.47 3.29
N GLY A 145 -18.51 -8.73 3.74
CA GLY A 145 -19.91 -8.94 3.35
C GLY A 145 -20.12 -8.83 1.85
N PHE A 146 -19.55 -7.81 1.20
CA PHE A 146 -19.61 -7.64 -0.26
C PHE A 146 -18.94 -8.80 -1.01
N ALA A 147 -17.79 -9.28 -0.53
CA ALA A 147 -17.14 -10.41 -1.16
C ALA A 147 -17.94 -11.71 -1.03
N LEU A 148 -18.60 -11.93 0.11
CA LEU A 148 -19.49 -13.07 0.31
C LEU A 148 -20.70 -13.04 -0.63
N THR A 149 -21.31 -11.87 -0.85
CA THR A 149 -22.44 -11.75 -1.79
C THR A 149 -22.01 -11.94 -3.25
N GLN A 150 -20.84 -11.46 -3.64
CA GLN A 150 -20.28 -11.70 -4.97
C GLN A 150 -19.94 -13.17 -5.20
N ASN A 151 -19.45 -13.88 -4.17
CA ASN A 151 -19.17 -15.31 -4.27
C ASN A 151 -20.47 -16.13 -4.41
N ALA A 152 -21.55 -15.72 -3.72
CA ALA A 152 -22.88 -16.31 -3.88
C ALA A 152 -23.46 -16.09 -5.28
N ALA A 153 -23.30 -14.88 -5.84
CA ALA A 153 -23.71 -14.57 -7.21
C ALA A 153 -22.92 -15.37 -8.27
N ALA A 154 -21.60 -15.49 -8.11
CA ALA A 154 -20.75 -16.27 -9.01
C ALA A 154 -21.04 -17.79 -8.93
N SER A 155 -21.39 -18.31 -7.75
CA SER A 155 -21.80 -19.72 -7.60
C SER A 155 -23.16 -20.06 -8.22
N LEU A 156 -24.02 -19.05 -8.45
CA LEU A 156 -25.32 -19.26 -9.12
C LEU A 156 -25.23 -19.17 -10.64
N SER A 157 -24.22 -18.50 -11.21
CA SER A 157 -24.12 -18.27 -12.65
C SER A 157 -23.25 -19.28 -13.42
N GLY A 158 -22.51 -20.17 -12.74
CA GLY A 158 -21.68 -21.22 -13.37
C GLY A 158 -20.30 -20.75 -13.82
#